data_AF-A0A8S4R6U3-F1
#
_entry.id   AF-A0A8S4R6U3-F1
#
_cell.length_a   1.000
_cell.length_b   1.000
_cell.length_c   1.000
_cell.angle_alpha   90.00
_cell.angle_beta   90.00
_cell.angle_gamma   90.00
#
_symmetry.space_group_name_H-M   'P 1'
#
loop_
_entity.id
_entity.type
_entity.pdbx_description
1 polymer ?
#
loop_
_entity_poly.entity_id
_entity_poly.type
_entity_poly.pdbx_seq_one_letter_code
_entity_poly.pdbx_strand_id
1 'polypeptide(L)'
;MELLVNDARFTLYNVCYKRVLVCWITIAFLVLLTLLFSGLEGLTLFSLGVLWLILNAMAIFLCMWIKLRLSKGLEQCLASVNKLMNKHKLLLALDDRGKLSCHKVNLCFIYFDSAPCIAHLQQFIESEEGKTIMQGWEQRLDVSANDIVIQGSQSTRLSRKQERCALLYLRYAGRWGAYAVKKRLNLSSAVPGRHGEKFVCPCQFIEEHLKTKPPAGIAKFFTLPSQSIQLY
;
A
#
# COMPACT_ATOMS: atom_id res chain seq x y z
N MET A 1 4.63 -21.48 -0.82
CA MET A 1 3.30 -20.85 -0.77
C MET A 1 2.85 -20.59 0.66
N GLU A 2 3.06 -21.56 1.57
CA GLU A 2 2.71 -21.50 2.99
C GLU A 2 3.07 -20.19 3.70
N LEU A 3 4.25 -19.60 3.43
CA LEU A 3 4.70 -18.34 4.05
C LEU A 3 3.73 -17.16 3.83
N LEU A 4 2.92 -17.16 2.76
CA LEU A 4 1.84 -16.19 2.54
C LEU A 4 0.50 -16.56 3.22
N VAL A 5 0.25 -17.85 3.41
CA VAL A 5 -1.01 -18.39 3.96
C VAL A 5 -0.98 -18.40 5.49
N ASN A 6 0.19 -18.70 6.06
CA ASN A 6 0.43 -18.84 7.50
C ASN A 6 0.78 -17.50 8.18
N ASP A 7 0.91 -16.39 7.42
CA ASP A 7 0.95 -15.06 8.02
C ASP A 7 -0.46 -14.72 8.54
N ALA A 8 -0.60 -14.67 9.87
CA ALA A 8 -1.84 -14.32 10.56
C ALA A 8 -2.45 -13.00 10.05
N ARG A 9 -1.63 -12.08 9.51
CA ARG A 9 -2.09 -10.83 8.87
C ARG A 9 -2.96 -11.13 7.64
N PHE A 10 -2.53 -12.04 6.76
CA PHE A 10 -3.30 -12.40 5.56
C PHE A 10 -4.61 -13.12 5.94
N THR A 11 -4.61 -13.95 6.97
CA THR A 11 -5.83 -14.56 7.50
C THR A 11 -6.78 -13.52 8.12
N LEU A 12 -6.25 -12.57 8.91
CA LEU A 12 -7.01 -11.46 9.48
C LEU A 12 -7.66 -10.57 8.39
N TYR A 13 -6.95 -10.37 7.27
CA TYR A 13 -7.44 -9.59 6.13
C TYR A 13 -8.71 -10.20 5.52
N ASN A 14 -8.64 -11.51 5.24
CA ASN A 14 -9.73 -12.24 4.62
C ASN A 14 -10.94 -12.46 5.55
N VAL A 15 -10.72 -12.56 6.87
CA VAL A 15 -11.75 -12.93 7.84
C VAL A 15 -12.42 -11.71 8.52
N CYS A 16 -11.66 -10.70 8.96
CA CYS A 16 -12.22 -9.67 9.83
C CYS A 16 -13.20 -8.72 9.14
N TYR A 17 -12.92 -8.24 7.92
CA TYR A 17 -13.74 -7.16 7.34
C TYR A 17 -15.22 -7.57 7.17
N LYS A 18 -15.48 -8.77 6.63
CA LYS A 18 -16.85 -9.27 6.45
C LYS A 18 -17.51 -9.64 7.78
N ARG A 19 -16.80 -10.33 8.69
CA ARG A 19 -17.39 -10.76 9.98
C ARG A 19 -17.68 -9.59 10.91
N VAL A 20 -16.74 -8.65 11.07
CA VAL A 20 -16.94 -7.45 11.91
C VAL A 20 -18.06 -6.58 11.37
N LEU A 21 -18.14 -6.36 10.04
CA LEU A 21 -19.21 -5.56 9.44
C LEU A 21 -20.60 -6.21 9.59
N VAL A 22 -20.71 -7.54 9.39
CA VAL A 22 -21.98 -8.26 9.63
C VAL A 22 -22.38 -8.20 11.11
N CYS A 23 -21.46 -8.49 12.03
CA CYS A 23 -21.73 -8.37 13.47
C CYS A 23 -22.16 -6.94 13.84
N TRP A 24 -21.52 -5.92 13.29
CA TRP A 24 -21.86 -4.52 13.54
C TRP A 24 -23.29 -4.17 13.06
N ILE A 25 -23.69 -4.62 11.86
CA ILE A 25 -25.06 -4.44 11.36
C ILE A 25 -26.07 -5.18 12.24
N THR A 26 -25.77 -6.40 12.69
CA THR A 26 -26.68 -7.13 13.60
C THR A 26 -26.81 -6.46 14.96
N ILE A 27 -25.73 -5.90 15.52
CA ILE A 27 -25.79 -5.13 16.77
C ILE A 27 -26.58 -3.84 16.56
N ALA A 28 -26.40 -3.13 15.44
CA ALA A 28 -27.17 -1.94 15.11
C ALA A 28 -28.69 -2.22 15.00
N PHE A 29 -29.06 -3.34 14.38
CA PHE A 29 -30.46 -3.77 14.31
C PHE A 29 -31.02 -4.12 15.71
N LEU A 30 -30.26 -4.86 16.52
CA LEU A 30 -30.67 -5.20 17.89
C LEU A 30 -30.82 -3.96 18.80
N VAL A 31 -29.91 -2.99 18.72
CA VAL A 31 -29.99 -1.73 19.48
C VAL A 31 -31.21 -0.92 19.07
N LEU A 32 -31.48 -0.80 17.76
CA LEU A 32 -32.66 -0.10 17.25
C LEU A 32 -33.97 -0.79 17.67
N LEU A 33 -34.01 -2.12 17.65
CA LEU A 33 -35.15 -2.92 18.11
C LEU A 33 -35.35 -2.80 19.63
N THR A 34 -34.26 -2.82 20.41
CA THR A 34 -34.32 -2.63 21.87
C THR A 34 -34.85 -1.24 22.21
N LEU A 35 -34.35 -0.19 21.57
CA LEU A 35 -34.85 1.19 21.76
C LEU A 35 -36.34 1.31 21.42
N LEU A 36 -36.79 0.70 20.31
CA LEU A 36 -38.19 0.71 19.88
C LEU A 36 -39.15 0.10 20.92
N PHE A 37 -38.74 -0.97 21.60
CA PHE A 37 -39.55 -1.63 22.64
C PHE A 37 -39.26 -1.13 24.06
N SER A 38 -38.34 -0.19 24.25
CA SER A 38 -37.87 0.22 25.59
C SER A 38 -38.82 1.18 26.33
N GLY A 39 -39.81 1.78 25.65
CA GLY A 39 -40.70 2.80 26.25
C GLY A 39 -39.98 4.07 26.73
N LEU A 40 -38.78 4.36 26.21
CA LEU A 40 -37.96 5.50 26.62
C LEU A 40 -38.34 6.75 25.84
N GLU A 41 -38.71 7.82 26.56
CA GLU A 41 -39.11 9.10 25.97
C GLU A 41 -38.12 10.24 26.28
N GLY A 42 -38.19 11.29 25.45
CA GLY A 42 -37.45 12.54 25.65
C GLY A 42 -35.92 12.41 25.62
N LEU A 43 -35.27 13.09 26.58
CA LEU A 43 -33.80 13.29 26.61
C LEU A 43 -32.99 11.98 26.73
N THR A 44 -33.58 10.92 27.29
CA THR A 44 -32.90 9.62 27.45
C THR A 44 -32.70 8.92 26.10
N LEU A 45 -33.73 8.89 25.26
CA LEU A 45 -33.66 8.36 23.89
C LEU A 45 -32.71 9.21 23.02
N PHE A 46 -32.73 10.54 23.17
CA PHE A 46 -31.81 11.43 22.46
C PHE A 46 -30.34 11.16 22.82
N SER A 47 -30.01 11.08 24.11
CA SER A 47 -28.63 10.82 24.55
C SER A 47 -28.12 9.43 24.16
N LEU A 48 -28.97 8.40 24.22
CA LEU A 48 -28.66 7.06 23.69
C LEU A 48 -28.42 7.08 22.17
N GLY A 49 -29.22 7.83 21.40
CA GLY A 49 -29.02 8.00 19.97
C GLY A 49 -27.69 8.69 19.62
N VAL A 50 -27.32 9.75 20.34
CA VAL A 50 -26.03 10.44 20.16
C VAL A 50 -24.85 9.52 20.53
N LEU A 51 -24.93 8.80 21.64
CA LEU A 51 -23.92 7.81 22.04
C LEU A 51 -23.76 6.71 20.98
N TRP A 52 -24.88 6.22 20.43
CA TRP A 52 -24.87 5.22 19.36
C TRP A 52 -24.21 5.73 18.07
N LEU A 53 -24.45 6.99 17.68
CA LEU A 53 -23.78 7.61 16.53
C LEU A 53 -22.25 7.72 16.73
N ILE A 54 -21.79 8.08 17.93
CA ILE A 54 -20.36 8.13 18.28
C ILE A 54 -19.73 6.74 18.14
N LEU A 55 -20.37 5.68 18.67
CA LEU A 55 -19.91 4.30 18.54
C LEU A 55 -19.80 3.85 17.07
N ASN A 56 -20.75 4.23 16.21
CA ASN A 56 -20.68 3.95 14.77
C ASN A 56 -19.51 4.67 14.09
N ALA A 57 -19.26 5.95 14.42
CA ALA A 57 -18.11 6.68 13.89
C ALA A 57 -16.77 6.03 14.31
N MET A 58 -16.66 5.60 15.57
CA MET A 58 -15.48 4.87 16.07
C MET A 58 -15.28 3.52 15.36
N ALA A 59 -16.35 2.76 15.12
CA ALA A 59 -16.28 1.47 14.43
C ALA A 59 -15.84 1.62 12.97
N ILE A 60 -16.36 2.62 12.24
CA ILE A 60 -15.96 2.95 10.87
C ILE A 60 -14.47 3.34 10.83
N PHE A 61 -14.04 4.20 11.75
CA PHE A 61 -12.64 4.62 11.87
C PHE A 61 -11.71 3.42 12.14
N LEU A 62 -12.06 2.56 13.09
CA LEU A 62 -11.30 1.35 13.42
C LEU A 62 -11.21 0.38 12.23
N CYS A 63 -12.31 0.15 11.52
CA CYS A 63 -12.32 -0.68 10.32
C CYS A 63 -11.39 -0.12 9.22
N MET A 64 -11.42 1.20 8.99
CA MET A 64 -10.54 1.86 8.02
C MET A 64 -9.08 1.84 8.46
N TRP A 65 -8.80 2.01 9.75
CA TRP A 65 -7.45 1.90 10.33
C TRP A 65 -6.86 0.49 10.16
N ILE A 66 -7.64 -0.55 10.47
CA ILE A 66 -7.24 -1.95 10.27
C ILE A 66 -6.95 -2.21 8.78
N LYS A 67 -7.86 -1.80 7.89
CA LYS A 67 -7.70 -1.91 6.42
C LYS A 67 -6.41 -1.24 5.93
N LEU A 68 -6.10 -0.03 6.40
CA LEU A 68 -4.90 0.71 6.05
C LEU A 68 -3.61 0.08 6.63
N ARG A 69 -3.64 -0.38 7.88
CA ARG A 69 -2.49 -1.05 8.51
C ARG A 69 -2.17 -2.37 7.82
N LEU A 70 -3.21 -3.08 7.38
CA LEU A 70 -3.09 -4.42 6.81
C LEU A 70 -2.71 -4.40 5.33
N SER A 71 -3.26 -3.45 4.55
CA SER A 71 -2.76 -3.14 3.20
C SER A 71 -1.26 -2.86 3.18
N LYS A 72 -0.77 -2.01 4.11
CA LYS A 72 0.68 -1.78 4.29
C LYS A 72 1.45 -3.05 4.63
N GLY A 73 0.92 -3.90 5.51
CA GLY A 73 1.55 -5.17 5.91
C GLY A 73 1.71 -6.15 4.75
N LEU A 74 0.67 -6.26 3.91
CA LEU A 74 0.66 -7.09 2.71
C LEU A 74 1.73 -6.65 1.70
N GLU A 75 1.93 -5.34 1.51
CA GLU A 75 3.02 -4.81 0.68
C GLU A 75 4.42 -5.21 1.17
N GLN A 76 4.64 -5.34 2.50
CA GLN A 76 5.94 -5.76 3.03
C GLN A 76 6.18 -7.26 2.83
N CYS A 77 5.14 -8.07 3.04
CA CYS A 77 5.19 -9.51 2.79
C CYS A 77 5.43 -9.81 1.31
N LEU A 78 4.69 -9.14 0.42
CA LEU A 78 4.84 -9.26 -1.03
C LEU A 78 6.22 -8.78 -1.52
N ALA A 79 6.77 -7.70 -0.96
CA ALA A 79 8.13 -7.25 -1.23
C ALA A 79 9.20 -8.28 -0.80
N SER A 80 8.97 -8.97 0.34
CA SER A 80 9.86 -10.03 0.85
C SER A 80 9.86 -11.25 -0.06
N VAL A 81 8.67 -11.70 -0.51
CA VAL A 81 8.54 -12.77 -1.51
C VAL A 81 9.18 -12.36 -2.84
N ASN A 82 8.98 -11.11 -3.28
CA ASN A 82 9.60 -10.59 -4.49
C ASN A 82 11.14 -10.49 -4.38
N LYS A 83 11.73 -10.26 -3.20
CA LYS A 83 13.20 -10.30 -3.05
C LYS A 83 13.80 -11.68 -3.39
N LEU A 84 13.01 -12.76 -3.22
CA LEU A 84 13.37 -14.10 -3.67
C LEU A 84 13.06 -14.32 -5.16
N MET A 85 11.82 -14.08 -5.58
CA MET A 85 11.36 -14.35 -6.96
C MET A 85 12.10 -13.54 -8.02
N ASN A 86 12.53 -12.32 -7.70
CA ASN A 86 13.22 -11.43 -8.62
C ASN A 86 14.58 -11.98 -9.11
N LYS A 87 15.20 -12.91 -8.36
CA LYS A 87 16.39 -13.65 -8.82
C LYS A 87 16.15 -14.45 -10.11
N HIS A 88 14.89 -14.80 -10.38
CA HIS A 88 14.44 -15.55 -11.55
C HIS A 88 13.67 -14.68 -12.56
N LYS A 89 13.82 -13.34 -12.49
CA LYS A 89 13.08 -12.35 -13.30
C LYS A 89 11.54 -12.48 -13.19
N LEU A 90 11.06 -12.93 -12.02
CA LEU A 90 9.65 -13.08 -11.71
C LEU A 90 9.23 -12.11 -10.61
N LEU A 91 8.11 -11.43 -10.82
CA LEU A 91 7.44 -10.59 -9.84
C LEU A 91 6.08 -11.21 -9.49
N LEU A 92 5.80 -11.33 -8.20
CA LEU A 92 4.46 -11.64 -7.70
C LEU A 92 3.70 -10.34 -7.47
N ALA A 93 2.51 -10.26 -8.05
CA ALA A 93 1.50 -9.25 -7.80
C ALA A 93 0.23 -9.91 -7.23
N LEU A 94 -0.55 -9.13 -6.48
CA LEU A 94 -1.76 -9.61 -5.83
C LEU A 94 -2.97 -8.80 -6.30
N ASP A 95 -3.83 -9.45 -7.08
CA ASP A 95 -5.04 -8.86 -7.65
C ASP A 95 -6.27 -9.35 -6.88
N ASP A 96 -6.63 -8.61 -5.83
CA ASP A 96 -7.94 -8.74 -5.20
C ASP A 96 -9.02 -8.14 -6.10
N ARG A 97 -9.89 -9.01 -6.62
CA ARG A 97 -11.10 -8.65 -7.40
C ARG A 97 -12.39 -8.79 -6.59
N GLY A 98 -12.32 -8.90 -5.26
CA GLY A 98 -13.49 -9.06 -4.39
C GLY A 98 -14.50 -7.92 -4.51
N LYS A 99 -15.53 -8.09 -5.35
CA LYS A 99 -16.75 -7.27 -5.30
C LYS A 99 -17.57 -7.69 -4.07
N LEU A 100 -17.41 -6.93 -2.99
CA LEU A 100 -18.17 -6.92 -1.72
C LEU A 100 -18.16 -8.17 -0.82
N SER A 101 -18.17 -9.42 -1.31
CA SER A 101 -18.59 -10.56 -0.47
C SER A 101 -17.66 -11.79 -0.38
N CYS A 102 -16.64 -11.91 -1.23
CA CYS A 102 -15.64 -12.98 -1.16
C CYS A 102 -14.29 -12.51 -1.74
N HIS A 103 -13.20 -12.74 -1.01
CA HIS A 103 -11.84 -12.39 -1.46
C HIS A 103 -11.31 -13.41 -2.47
N LYS A 104 -11.69 -13.25 -3.75
CA LYS A 104 -10.99 -13.93 -4.85
C LYS A 104 -9.66 -13.21 -5.11
N VAL A 105 -8.67 -13.54 -4.28
CA VAL A 105 -7.29 -13.11 -4.42
C VAL A 105 -6.65 -13.90 -5.56
N ASN A 106 -6.37 -13.23 -6.68
CA ASN A 106 -5.56 -13.84 -7.74
C ASN A 106 -4.08 -13.51 -7.48
N LEU A 107 -3.24 -14.54 -7.42
CA LEU A 107 -1.79 -14.40 -7.44
C LEU A 107 -1.32 -14.32 -8.88
N CYS A 108 -0.79 -13.18 -9.28
CA CYS A 108 -0.37 -12.90 -10.65
C CYS A 108 1.16 -12.91 -10.74
N PHE A 109 1.70 -13.90 -11.44
CA PHE A 109 3.12 -13.96 -11.76
C PHE A 109 3.38 -13.15 -13.04
N ILE A 110 4.28 -12.17 -12.95
CA ILE A 110 4.68 -11.29 -14.05
C ILE A 110 6.16 -11.55 -14.32
N TYR A 111 6.50 -12.01 -15.52
CA TYR A 111 7.89 -12.08 -15.97
C TYR A 111 8.36 -10.68 -16.36
N PHE A 112 9.42 -10.20 -15.70
CA PHE A 112 9.95 -8.85 -15.88
C PHE A 112 11.40 -8.77 -15.43
N ASP A 113 12.27 -8.16 -16.25
CA ASP A 113 13.65 -7.88 -15.86
C ASP A 113 13.73 -6.57 -15.08
N SER A 114 13.96 -6.68 -13.77
CA SER A 114 14.00 -5.54 -12.87
C SER A 114 15.27 -4.70 -13.00
N ALA A 115 16.38 -5.27 -13.49
CA ALA A 115 17.68 -4.61 -13.52
C ALA A 115 17.65 -3.20 -14.17
N PRO A 116 17.06 -2.98 -15.37
CA PRO A 116 16.99 -1.65 -15.98
C PRO A 116 16.08 -0.65 -15.24
N CYS A 117 14.86 -1.01 -14.79
CA CYS A 117 14.09 -0.05 -13.97
C CYS A 117 14.80 0.22 -12.61
N ILE A 118 15.59 -0.72 -12.04
CA ILE A 118 16.37 -0.49 -10.79
C ILE A 118 17.56 0.46 -11.02
N ALA A 119 18.37 0.23 -12.05
CA ALA A 119 19.52 1.09 -12.37
C ALA A 119 19.08 2.53 -12.65
N HIS A 120 17.96 2.70 -13.37
CA HIS A 120 17.35 4.00 -13.60
C HIS A 120 16.84 4.66 -12.30
N LEU A 121 16.29 3.89 -11.35
CA LEU A 121 15.88 4.45 -10.06
C LEU A 121 17.07 4.96 -9.24
N GLN A 122 18.22 4.28 -9.30
CA GLN A 122 19.45 4.78 -8.68
C GLN A 122 19.88 6.12 -9.29
N GLN A 123 19.99 6.20 -10.62
CA GLN A 123 20.34 7.43 -11.33
C GLN A 123 19.36 8.59 -11.04
N PHE A 124 18.05 8.30 -11.01
CA PHE A 124 17.04 9.28 -10.65
C PHE A 124 17.26 9.82 -9.23
N ILE A 125 17.39 8.94 -8.23
CA ILE A 125 17.59 9.32 -6.82
C ILE A 125 18.89 10.12 -6.66
N GLU A 126 19.98 9.67 -7.25
CA GLU A 126 21.27 10.39 -7.23
C GLU A 126 21.16 11.79 -7.86
N SER A 127 20.34 11.95 -8.91
CA SER A 127 20.12 13.26 -9.53
C SER A 127 19.26 14.21 -8.69
N GLU A 128 18.31 13.70 -7.88
CA GLU A 128 17.47 14.54 -7.00
C GLU A 128 18.17 14.83 -5.66
N GLU A 129 18.97 13.89 -5.14
CA GLU A 129 19.92 14.10 -4.03
C GLU A 129 20.89 15.25 -4.37
N GLY A 130 21.40 15.31 -5.61
CA GLY A 130 22.34 16.35 -6.05
C GLY A 130 21.71 17.73 -6.32
N LYS A 131 20.43 17.79 -6.72
CA LYS A 131 19.73 19.06 -7.03
C LYS A 131 19.12 19.74 -5.81
N THR A 132 18.85 18.99 -4.74
CA THR A 132 18.08 19.49 -3.60
C THR A 132 18.76 19.19 -2.27
N ILE A 133 19.31 20.24 -1.63
CA ILE A 133 19.60 20.23 -0.19
C ILE A 133 18.27 20.31 0.58
N MET A 134 17.48 19.24 0.50
CA MET A 134 16.23 19.05 1.24
C MET A 134 16.37 17.88 2.20
N GLN A 135 16.62 18.23 3.47
CA GLN A 135 16.47 17.31 4.59
C GLN A 135 15.08 16.66 4.52
N GLY A 136 15.03 15.33 4.56
CA GLY A 136 13.77 14.57 4.54
C GLY A 136 13.38 13.87 3.23
N TRP A 137 14.14 13.98 2.13
CA TRP A 137 13.94 13.09 0.96
C TRP A 137 13.99 11.61 1.36
N GLU A 138 14.90 11.24 2.26
CA GLU A 138 15.01 9.88 2.79
C GLU A 138 13.73 9.40 3.50
N GLN A 139 13.00 10.30 4.17
CA GLN A 139 11.73 9.99 4.83
C GLN A 139 10.57 9.77 3.82
N ARG A 140 10.75 10.12 2.55
CA ARG A 140 9.80 9.77 1.47
C ARG A 140 10.00 8.34 0.96
N LEU A 141 11.13 7.69 1.23
CA LEU A 141 11.39 6.31 0.83
C LEU A 141 10.72 5.36 1.85
N ASP A 142 9.79 4.50 1.43
CA ASP A 142 9.08 3.55 2.33
C ASP A 142 9.96 2.34 2.75
N VAL A 143 11.27 2.52 2.77
CA VAL A 143 12.32 1.53 3.08
C VAL A 143 13.14 2.04 4.26
N SER A 144 13.23 1.25 5.32
CA SER A 144 14.09 1.55 6.46
C SER A 144 15.56 1.52 6.04
N ALA A 145 16.26 2.64 6.22
CA ALA A 145 17.71 2.71 6.18
C ALA A 145 18.29 2.05 7.45
N ASN A 146 18.17 0.72 7.52
CA ASN A 146 18.86 -0.06 8.54
C ASN A 146 20.34 -0.11 8.15
N ASP A 147 21.13 0.82 8.69
CA ASP A 147 22.57 0.81 8.55
C ASP A 147 23.16 -0.40 9.28
N ILE A 148 23.28 -1.52 8.56
CA ILE A 148 24.14 -2.63 8.96
C ILE A 148 25.58 -2.12 8.87
N VAL A 149 26.12 -1.71 10.02
CA VAL A 149 27.52 -1.27 10.16
C VAL A 149 28.42 -2.50 10.11
N ILE A 150 28.70 -2.97 8.88
CA ILE A 150 29.76 -3.93 8.64
C ILE A 150 31.09 -3.22 8.90
N GLN A 151 31.73 -3.51 10.04
CA GLN A 151 33.09 -3.07 10.34
C GLN A 151 34.08 -3.88 9.50
N GLY A 152 34.22 -3.50 8.22
CA GLY A 152 35.19 -4.06 7.27
C GLY A 152 36.03 -2.95 6.64
N SER A 153 37.27 -3.26 6.30
CA SER A 153 38.30 -2.28 5.87
C SER A 153 38.14 -1.72 4.46
N GLN A 154 37.04 -2.01 3.74
CA GLN A 154 36.72 -1.43 2.44
C GLN A 154 35.27 -0.93 2.36
N SER A 155 35.09 0.25 1.78
CA SER A 155 33.85 1.03 1.85
C SER A 155 32.88 0.73 0.70
N THR A 156 32.08 -0.33 0.85
CA THR A 156 31.07 -0.83 -0.12
C THR A 156 29.84 0.07 -0.34
N ARG A 157 30.00 1.41 -0.32
CA ARG A 157 28.93 2.41 -0.44
C ARG A 157 28.05 2.24 -1.68
N LEU A 158 28.63 1.86 -2.82
CA LEU A 158 27.91 1.65 -4.08
C LEU A 158 26.87 0.51 -3.97
N SER A 159 27.27 -0.61 -3.36
CA SER A 159 26.36 -1.74 -3.09
C SER A 159 25.21 -1.34 -2.17
N ARG A 160 25.43 -0.45 -1.19
CA ARG A 160 24.38 0.03 -0.27
C ARG A 160 23.35 0.90 -0.99
N LYS A 161 23.77 1.79 -1.91
CA LYS A 161 22.83 2.56 -2.75
C LYS A 161 22.02 1.65 -3.68
N GLN A 162 22.68 0.69 -4.33
CA GLN A 162 22.02 -0.24 -5.24
C GLN A 162 21.00 -1.13 -4.50
N GLU A 163 21.34 -1.66 -3.31
CA GLU A 163 20.37 -2.44 -2.50
C GLU A 163 19.21 -1.56 -2.00
N ARG A 164 19.45 -0.31 -1.60
CA ARG A 164 18.36 0.64 -1.24
C ARG A 164 17.37 0.80 -2.40
N CYS A 165 17.87 0.96 -3.63
CA CYS A 165 17.05 1.11 -4.83
C CYS A 165 16.31 -0.20 -5.18
N ALA A 166 16.95 -1.37 -5.01
CA ALA A 166 16.30 -2.66 -5.18
C ALA A 166 15.19 -2.90 -4.14
N LEU A 167 15.39 -2.57 -2.86
CA LEU A 167 14.36 -2.65 -1.81
C LEU A 167 13.18 -1.71 -2.10
N LEU A 168 13.46 -0.50 -2.59
CA LEU A 168 12.45 0.49 -2.98
C LEU A 168 11.60 -0.02 -4.16
N TYR A 169 12.27 -0.54 -5.19
CA TYR A 169 11.64 -1.20 -6.33
C TYR A 169 10.72 -2.34 -5.86
N LEU A 170 11.24 -3.27 -5.05
CA LEU A 170 10.49 -4.44 -4.56
C LEU A 170 9.27 -4.04 -3.72
N ARG A 171 9.36 -2.95 -2.95
CA ARG A 171 8.25 -2.43 -2.14
C ARG A 171 7.08 -1.91 -2.97
N TYR A 172 7.33 -1.30 -4.12
CA TYR A 172 6.27 -0.78 -4.98
C TYR A 172 5.91 -1.72 -6.16
N ALA A 173 6.77 -2.67 -6.53
CA ALA A 173 6.55 -3.62 -7.63
C ALA A 173 5.24 -4.42 -7.47
N GLY A 174 4.89 -4.82 -6.24
CA GLY A 174 3.62 -5.49 -5.96
C GLY A 174 2.38 -4.62 -6.22
N ARG A 175 2.46 -3.32 -5.91
CA ARG A 175 1.39 -2.34 -6.17
C ARG A 175 1.29 -1.99 -7.65
N TRP A 176 2.44 -1.78 -8.31
CA TRP A 176 2.56 -1.61 -9.75
C TRP A 176 1.91 -2.77 -10.51
N GLY A 177 2.29 -4.01 -10.18
CA GLY A 177 1.77 -5.21 -10.84
C GLY A 177 0.26 -5.37 -10.66
N ALA A 178 -0.27 -5.06 -9.48
CA ALA A 178 -1.72 -5.05 -9.24
C ALA A 178 -2.46 -4.00 -10.08
N TYR A 179 -1.84 -2.85 -10.40
CA TYR A 179 -2.41 -1.84 -11.28
C TYR A 179 -2.29 -2.22 -12.77
N ALA A 180 -1.16 -2.83 -13.18
CA ALA A 180 -0.97 -3.35 -14.54
C ALA A 180 -1.98 -4.47 -14.86
N VAL A 181 -2.17 -5.44 -13.97
CA VAL A 181 -3.19 -6.51 -14.10
C VAL A 181 -4.62 -5.95 -14.13
N LYS A 182 -4.87 -4.81 -13.48
CA LYS A 182 -6.14 -4.07 -13.54
C LYS A 182 -6.26 -3.13 -14.75
N LYS A 183 -5.31 -3.15 -15.70
CA LYS A 183 -5.23 -2.27 -16.88
C LYS A 183 -5.33 -0.77 -16.54
N ARG A 184 -4.67 -0.35 -15.45
CA ARG A 184 -4.59 1.05 -14.97
C ARG A 184 -3.22 1.72 -15.19
N LEU A 185 -2.39 1.11 -16.04
CA LEU A 185 -1.04 1.57 -16.39
C LEU A 185 -0.76 1.33 -17.88
N ASN A 186 -1.80 1.45 -18.71
CA ASN A 186 -1.69 1.27 -20.16
C ASN A 186 -0.79 2.39 -20.73
N LEU A 187 -0.02 2.09 -21.77
CA LEU A 187 0.77 3.12 -22.46
C LEU A 187 -0.12 4.02 -23.32
N SER A 188 0.33 5.25 -23.52
CA SER A 188 -0.31 6.25 -24.37
C SER A 188 0.77 6.99 -25.17
N SER A 189 0.40 7.67 -26.25
CA SER A 189 1.34 8.51 -27.03
C SER A 189 2.01 9.59 -26.17
N ALA A 190 1.32 10.07 -25.12
CA ALA A 190 1.88 11.01 -24.15
C ALA A 190 2.81 10.37 -23.10
N VAL A 191 2.73 9.05 -22.87
CA VAL A 191 3.54 8.32 -21.88
C VAL A 191 4.00 6.98 -22.47
N PRO A 192 5.13 6.97 -23.21
CA PRO A 192 5.76 5.74 -23.66
C PRO A 192 6.39 4.98 -22.48
N GLY A 193 6.46 3.65 -22.58
CA GLY A 193 7.11 2.79 -21.59
C GLY A 193 8.62 2.76 -21.79
N ARG A 194 9.42 2.95 -20.72
CA ARG A 194 10.89 2.98 -20.83
C ARG A 194 11.52 1.59 -21.02
N HIS A 195 11.12 0.61 -20.20
CA HIS A 195 11.65 -0.76 -20.24
C HIS A 195 10.51 -1.81 -20.26
N GLY A 196 9.38 -1.47 -20.89
CA GLY A 196 8.20 -2.33 -20.96
C GLY A 196 7.23 -1.87 -22.05
N GLU A 197 6.80 -2.81 -22.89
CA GLU A 197 6.05 -2.53 -24.13
C GLU A 197 4.53 -2.42 -23.94
N LYS A 198 4.00 -2.95 -22.83
CA LYS A 198 2.55 -3.15 -22.61
C LYS A 198 1.98 -2.25 -21.51
N PHE A 199 2.82 -1.86 -20.56
CA PHE A 199 2.47 -1.03 -19.41
C PHE A 199 3.65 -0.13 -19.02
N VAL A 200 3.37 0.97 -18.32
CA VAL A 200 4.37 1.91 -17.76
C VAL A 200 5.42 1.16 -16.92
N CYS A 201 6.73 1.46 -17.05
CA CYS A 201 7.80 0.77 -16.26
C CYS A 201 7.51 0.93 -14.76
N PRO A 202 7.84 -0.08 -13.94
CA PRO A 202 7.96 0.09 -12.50
C PRO A 202 8.73 1.36 -12.08
N CYS A 203 9.83 1.76 -12.76
CA CYS A 203 10.54 3.00 -12.39
C CYS A 203 9.72 4.27 -12.64
N GLN A 204 9.04 4.39 -13.79
CA GLN A 204 8.19 5.54 -14.11
C GLN A 204 7.07 5.70 -13.06
N PHE A 205 6.40 4.60 -12.73
CA PHE A 205 5.38 4.57 -11.66
C PHE A 205 5.94 4.96 -10.30
N ILE A 206 7.16 4.53 -9.95
CA ILE A 206 7.81 4.88 -8.69
C ILE A 206 8.28 6.35 -8.67
N GLU A 207 8.82 6.88 -9.77
CA GLU A 207 9.22 8.28 -9.91
C GLU A 207 8.02 9.22 -9.75
N GLU A 208 6.93 8.94 -10.45
CA GLU A 208 5.68 9.71 -10.34
C GLU A 208 5.11 9.63 -8.92
N HIS A 209 5.12 8.44 -8.30
CA HIS A 209 4.67 8.27 -6.92
C HIS A 209 5.55 9.02 -5.92
N LEU A 210 6.88 9.04 -6.07
CA LEU A 210 7.80 9.75 -5.15
C LEU A 210 7.68 11.27 -5.27
N LYS A 211 7.44 11.79 -6.49
CA LYS A 211 7.19 13.22 -6.74
C LYS A 211 5.85 13.68 -6.15
N THR A 212 4.79 12.89 -6.32
CA THR A 212 3.43 13.19 -5.83
C THR A 212 3.19 12.82 -4.35
N LYS A 213 4.05 12.01 -3.74
CA LYS A 213 3.91 11.59 -2.34
C LYS A 213 4.07 12.80 -1.39
N PRO A 214 3.05 13.09 -0.54
CA PRO A 214 3.16 14.16 0.44
C PRO A 214 4.27 13.85 1.47
N PRO A 215 4.91 14.87 2.06
CA PRO A 215 5.96 14.69 3.06
C PRO A 215 5.46 13.93 4.29
N ALA A 216 6.40 13.33 5.01
CA ALA A 216 6.11 12.57 6.22
C ALA A 216 5.57 13.46 7.36
N GLY A 217 4.92 12.83 8.33
CA GLY A 217 4.36 13.52 9.51
C GLY A 217 2.98 14.16 9.26
N ILE A 218 2.69 15.20 10.04
CA ILE A 218 1.35 15.81 10.18
C ILE A 218 0.86 16.46 8.87
N ALA A 219 1.79 16.97 8.04
CA ALA A 219 1.48 17.58 6.74
C ALA A 219 0.64 16.69 5.81
N LYS A 220 0.71 15.36 5.98
CA LYS A 220 -0.11 14.38 5.25
C LYS A 220 -1.63 14.52 5.46
N PHE A 221 -2.06 15.13 6.57
CA PHE A 221 -3.49 15.36 6.86
C PHE A 221 -3.99 16.72 6.34
N PHE A 222 -3.08 17.66 6.10
CA PHE A 222 -3.40 19.01 5.59
C PHE A 222 -3.16 19.16 4.09
N THR A 223 -2.37 18.27 3.49
CA THR A 223 -2.29 18.12 2.04
C THR A 223 -3.45 17.26 1.54
N LEU A 224 -4.57 17.91 1.21
CA LEU A 224 -5.49 17.36 0.21
C LEU A 224 -4.66 17.03 -1.04
N PRO A 225 -4.67 15.79 -1.57
CA PRO A 225 -4.09 15.53 -2.87
C PRO A 225 -4.89 16.34 -3.89
N SER A 226 -4.23 17.28 -4.58
CA SER A 226 -4.83 17.92 -5.75
C SER A 226 -5.29 16.82 -6.70
N GLN A 227 -6.56 16.85 -7.13
CA GLN A 227 -7.13 15.84 -8.03
C GLN A 227 -6.64 15.98 -9.48
N SER A 228 -5.40 16.45 -9.65
CA SER A 228 -4.52 16.16 -10.78
C SER A 228 -3.95 14.73 -10.68
N ILE A 229 -4.74 13.77 -10.19
CA ILE A 229 -4.50 12.36 -10.49
C ILE A 229 -4.94 12.18 -11.95
N GLN A 230 -4.04 12.42 -12.90
CA GLN A 230 -4.21 11.95 -14.26
C GLN A 230 -4.10 10.42 -14.24
N LEU A 231 -5.20 9.77 -13.86
CA LEU A 231 -5.43 8.36 -14.12
C LEU A 231 -5.52 8.18 -15.64
N TYR A 232 -4.45 7.62 -16.21
CA TYR A 232 -4.35 7.11 -17.58
C TYR A 232 -5.43 6.06 -17.89
#